data_AF-A0A382ZXD2-F1
#
_entry.id   AF-A0A382ZXD2-F1
#
_cell.length_a   1.000
_cell.length_b   1.000
_cell.length_c   1.000
_cell.angle_alpha   90.00
_cell.angle_beta   90.00
_cell.angle_gamma   90.00
#
_symmetry.space_group_name_H-M   'P 1'
#
loop_
_entity.id
_entity.type
_entity.pdbx_description
1 polymer ?
#
loop_
_entity_poly.entity_id
_entity_poly.type
_entity_poly.pdbx_seq_one_letter_code
_entity_poly.pdbx_strand_id
1 'polypeptide(L)'
;MKKCILIFIFLITYSFSYSQNIEEKSIFLEQIVEDISENSEEEIDFSELFESLEFYYTNPINLNKCNREDLQNLHILNSYQIEKLFSHIEKNGKLISYLELQSISTFNVNTIKLLKPFIRITEPINTQNIFGDIQQYVLLRDERTLQEQKGYIEDELGD
;
A
#
# COMPACT_ATOMS: atom_id res chain seq x y z
N MET A 1 -36.02 -12.19 22.06
CA MET A 1 -34.92 -11.34 22.58
C MET A 1 -33.61 -12.12 22.71
N LYS A 2 -33.53 -13.18 23.54
CA LYS A 2 -32.29 -14.00 23.70
C LYS A 2 -31.76 -14.61 22.39
N LYS A 3 -32.65 -15.06 21.49
CA LYS A 3 -32.26 -15.60 20.17
C LYS A 3 -31.69 -14.55 19.21
N CYS A 4 -32.14 -13.29 19.30
CA CYS A 4 -31.64 -12.18 18.47
C CYS A 4 -30.23 -11.74 18.91
N ILE A 5 -29.95 -11.79 20.22
CA ILE A 5 -28.62 -11.49 20.78
C ILE A 5 -27.59 -12.51 20.30
N LEU A 6 -27.95 -13.80 20.24
CA LEU A 6 -27.06 -14.86 19.73
C LEU A 6 -26.72 -14.67 18.24
N ILE A 7 -27.67 -14.23 17.41
CA ILE A 7 -27.43 -13.95 15.99
C ILE A 7 -26.50 -12.74 15.81
N PHE A 8 -26.67 -11.72 16.64
CA PHE A 8 -25.81 -10.53 16.60
C PHE A 8 -24.36 -10.83 17.02
N ILE A 9 -24.17 -11.68 18.03
CA ILE A 9 -22.84 -12.16 18.45
C ILE A 9 -22.16 -12.97 17.33
N PHE A 10 -22.92 -13.84 16.65
CA PHE A 10 -22.41 -14.63 15.52
C PHE A 10 -21.95 -13.76 14.33
N LEU A 11 -22.68 -12.68 14.04
CA LEU A 11 -22.33 -11.72 12.98
C LEU A 11 -21.05 -10.91 13.29
N ILE A 12 -20.83 -10.54 14.56
CA ILE A 12 -19.62 -9.84 14.99
C ILE A 12 -18.39 -10.74 14.87
N THR A 13 -18.51 -12.04 15.17
CA THR A 13 -17.40 -12.99 15.07
C THR A 13 -17.00 -13.33 13.64
N TYR A 14 -17.87 -13.14 12.65
CA TYR A 14 -17.57 -13.43 11.24
C TYR A 14 -16.66 -12.37 10.59
N SER A 15 -16.57 -11.18 11.18
CA SER A 15 -15.79 -10.06 10.61
C SER A 15 -14.29 -10.13 10.93
N PHE A 16 -13.83 -11.15 11.66
CA PHE A 16 -12.42 -11.33 12.06
C PHE A 16 -11.66 -12.36 11.22
N SER A 17 -12.08 -12.59 9.97
CA SER A 17 -11.26 -13.34 9.02
C SER A 17 -10.20 -12.42 8.41
N TYR A 18 -9.00 -12.40 8.99
CA TYR A 18 -7.80 -11.93 8.30
C TYR A 18 -7.35 -13.02 7.33
N SER A 19 -7.69 -12.89 6.04
CA SER A 19 -7.05 -13.69 5.01
C SER A 19 -5.62 -13.20 4.81
N GLN A 20 -4.63 -14.09 4.86
CA GLN A 20 -3.23 -13.74 4.66
C GLN A 20 -2.92 -13.71 3.16
N ASN A 21 -2.59 -12.53 2.64
CA ASN A 21 -2.14 -12.24 1.27
C ASN A 21 -0.74 -12.80 0.92
N ILE A 22 -0.38 -13.97 1.46
CA ILE A 22 0.95 -14.58 1.24
C ILE A 22 1.16 -14.88 -0.25
N GLU A 23 0.12 -15.39 -0.91
CA GLU A 23 0.14 -15.69 -2.35
C GLU A 23 0.33 -14.41 -3.19
N GLU A 24 -0.37 -13.33 -2.84
CA GLU A 24 -0.23 -12.03 -3.54
C GLU A 24 1.18 -11.44 -3.38
N LYS A 25 1.82 -11.59 -2.19
CA LYS A 25 3.20 -11.17 -1.96
C LYS A 25 4.18 -11.96 -2.84
N SER A 26 4.09 -13.29 -2.86
CA SER A 26 5.02 -14.13 -3.63
C SER A 26 4.95 -13.79 -5.12
N ILE A 27 3.72 -13.72 -5.66
CA ILE A 27 3.48 -13.37 -7.07
C ILE A 27 4.07 -11.99 -7.39
N PHE A 28 3.91 -11.01 -6.50
CA PHE A 28 4.46 -9.68 -6.69
C PHE A 28 6.00 -9.67 -6.71
N LEU A 29 6.66 -10.43 -5.82
CA LEU A 29 8.12 -10.52 -5.81
C LEU A 29 8.66 -11.27 -7.03
N GLU A 30 7.97 -12.33 -7.46
CA GLU A 30 8.29 -13.07 -8.70
C GLU A 30 8.24 -12.16 -9.93
N GLN A 31 7.21 -11.31 -10.04
CA GLN A 31 7.10 -10.31 -11.10
C GLN A 31 8.28 -9.33 -11.12
N ILE A 32 8.77 -8.91 -9.96
CA ILE A 32 9.94 -8.01 -9.88
C ILE A 32 11.21 -8.74 -10.34
N VAL A 33 11.38 -10.00 -9.95
CA VAL A 33 12.52 -10.82 -10.40
C VAL A 33 12.47 -11.03 -11.92
N GLU A 34 11.29 -11.27 -12.49
CA GLU A 34 11.09 -11.36 -13.94
C GLU A 34 11.44 -10.04 -14.64
N ASP A 35 10.93 -8.91 -14.14
CA ASP A 35 11.26 -7.58 -14.66
C ASP A 35 12.78 -7.31 -14.63
N ILE A 36 13.46 -7.68 -13.54
CA ILE A 36 14.92 -7.49 -13.41
C ILE A 36 15.65 -8.42 -14.38
N SER A 37 15.22 -9.68 -14.51
CA SER A 37 15.80 -10.67 -15.43
C SER A 37 15.74 -10.21 -16.89
N GLU A 38 14.60 -9.67 -17.33
CA GLU A 38 14.44 -9.18 -18.70
C GLU A 38 15.31 -7.97 -19.03
N ASN A 39 15.62 -7.14 -18.02
CA ASN A 39 16.35 -5.89 -18.20
C ASN A 39 17.83 -5.98 -17.78
N SER A 40 18.26 -7.09 -17.19
CA SER A 40 19.64 -7.31 -16.74
C SER A 40 20.48 -7.96 -17.84
N GLU A 41 21.65 -7.38 -18.10
CA GLU A 41 22.71 -8.03 -18.92
C GLU A 41 23.66 -8.88 -18.05
N GLU A 42 23.54 -8.81 -16.73
CA GLU A 42 24.41 -9.51 -15.76
C GLU A 42 23.85 -10.90 -15.40
N GLU A 43 24.74 -11.88 -15.20
CA GLU A 43 24.39 -13.18 -14.61
C GLU A 43 24.07 -13.00 -13.12
N ILE A 44 22.79 -12.72 -12.83
CA ILE A 44 22.27 -12.60 -11.46
C ILE A 44 21.78 -13.97 -10.99
N ASP A 45 22.14 -14.35 -9.76
CA ASP A 45 21.49 -15.48 -9.09
C ASP A 45 20.10 -15.06 -8.62
N PHE A 46 19.08 -15.40 -9.41
CA PHE A 46 17.70 -15.04 -9.13
C PHE A 46 17.15 -15.65 -7.84
N SER A 47 17.74 -16.76 -7.35
CA SER A 47 17.34 -17.36 -6.07
C SER A 47 17.78 -16.48 -4.91
N GLU A 48 19.04 -16.03 -4.93
CA GLU A 48 19.59 -15.11 -3.93
C GLU A 48 18.92 -13.73 -3.99
N LEU A 49 18.62 -13.25 -5.21
CA LEU A 49 17.84 -12.03 -5.40
C LEU A 49 16.46 -12.14 -4.74
N PHE A 50 15.74 -13.23 -4.97
CA PHE A 50 14.41 -13.43 -4.40
C PHE A 50 14.44 -13.42 -2.88
N GLU A 51 15.39 -14.12 -2.27
CA GLU A 51 15.59 -14.11 -0.81
C GLU A 51 15.90 -12.70 -0.28
N SER A 52 16.74 -11.95 -0.98
CA SER A 52 17.07 -10.57 -0.64
C SER A 52 15.85 -9.65 -0.71
N LEU A 53 15.06 -9.74 -1.79
CA LEU A 53 13.83 -8.97 -1.95
C LEU A 53 12.82 -9.33 -0.85
N GLU A 54 12.67 -10.61 -0.51
CA GLU A 54 11.80 -11.03 0.59
C GLU A 54 12.23 -10.43 1.93
N PHE A 55 13.53 -10.44 2.22
CA PHE A 55 14.08 -9.86 3.43
C PHE A 55 13.80 -8.35 3.50
N TYR A 56 14.08 -7.59 2.43
CA TYR A 56 13.88 -6.15 2.43
C TYR A 56 12.41 -5.72 2.32
N TYR A 57 11.53 -6.58 1.79
CA TYR A 57 10.09 -6.35 1.84
C TYR A 57 9.57 -6.33 3.28
N THR A 58 10.10 -7.21 4.14
CA THR A 58 9.74 -7.25 5.57
C THR A 58 10.56 -6.27 6.41
N ASN A 59 11.78 -5.94 5.97
CA ASN A 59 12.71 -5.03 6.65
C ASN A 59 13.16 -3.89 5.72
N PRO A 60 12.28 -2.91 5.44
CA PRO A 60 12.58 -1.87 4.45
C PRO A 60 13.80 -1.03 4.84
N ILE A 61 14.65 -0.79 3.83
CA ILE A 61 15.91 -0.06 3.92
C ILE A 61 15.63 1.41 4.22
N ASN A 62 16.26 1.95 5.25
CA ASN A 62 16.14 3.38 5.55
C ASN A 62 17.08 4.20 4.66
N LEU A 63 16.56 4.92 3.67
CA LEU A 63 17.39 5.68 2.73
C LEU A 63 18.25 6.77 3.39
N ASN A 64 17.86 7.25 4.57
CA ASN A 64 18.64 8.25 5.32
C ASN A 64 19.75 7.65 6.18
N LYS A 65 19.87 6.32 6.24
CA LYS A 65 20.83 5.60 7.12
C LYS A 65 21.49 4.38 6.48
N CYS A 66 21.06 3.96 5.29
CA CYS A 66 21.59 2.79 4.61
C CYS A 66 22.99 3.03 4.05
N ASN A 67 23.67 1.94 3.73
CA ASN A 67 24.91 1.96 2.97
C ASN A 67 24.60 1.74 1.47
N ARG A 68 25.64 1.76 0.62
CA ARG A 68 25.50 1.53 -0.83
C ARG A 68 25.17 0.06 -1.15
N GLU A 69 25.73 -0.86 -0.39
CA GLU A 69 25.59 -2.32 -0.57
C GLU A 69 24.14 -2.78 -0.36
N ASP A 70 23.45 -2.23 0.65
CA ASP A 70 22.03 -2.50 0.93
C ASP A 70 21.16 -2.25 -0.33
N LEU A 71 21.46 -1.19 -1.09
CA LEU A 71 20.74 -0.84 -2.31
C LEU A 71 21.21 -1.63 -3.54
N GLN A 72 22.47 -2.05 -3.57
CA GLN A 72 23.00 -2.90 -4.64
C GLN A 72 22.36 -4.28 -4.62
N ASN A 73 22.15 -4.85 -3.43
CA ASN A 73 21.53 -6.17 -3.23
C ASN A 73 20.07 -6.24 -3.74
N LEU A 74 19.42 -5.10 -3.98
CA LEU A 74 18.09 -5.09 -4.58
C LEU A 74 18.11 -5.30 -6.10
N HIS A 75 19.24 -5.07 -6.78
CA HIS A 75 19.37 -5.07 -8.24
C HIS A 75 18.37 -4.16 -9.01
N ILE A 76 17.59 -3.34 -8.31
CA ILE A 76 16.64 -2.36 -8.90
C ILE A 76 17.37 -1.11 -9.38
N LEU A 77 18.46 -0.73 -8.70
CA LEU A 77 19.24 0.47 -9.00
C LEU A 77 20.64 0.07 -9.45
N ASN A 78 21.11 0.69 -10.53
CA ASN A 78 22.51 0.57 -10.94
C ASN A 78 23.43 1.46 -10.09
N SER A 79 24.74 1.19 -10.15
CA SER A 79 25.77 1.92 -9.39
C SER A 79 25.73 3.44 -9.60
N TYR A 80 25.38 3.91 -10.80
CA TYR A 80 25.27 5.34 -11.09
C TYR A 80 24.05 5.98 -10.42
N GLN A 81 22.90 5.30 -10.43
CA GLN A 81 21.68 5.74 -9.74
C GLN A 81 21.88 5.79 -8.22
N ILE A 82 22.54 4.78 -7.65
CA ILE A 82 22.89 4.74 -6.22
C ILE A 82 23.74 5.96 -5.86
N GLU A 83 24.80 6.24 -6.63
CA GLU A 83 25.67 7.38 -6.34
C GLU A 83 24.95 8.73 -6.44
N LYS A 84 24.00 8.86 -7.38
CA LYS A 84 23.15 10.07 -7.49
C LYS A 84 22.21 10.24 -6.31
N LEU A 85 21.69 9.15 -5.74
CA LEU A 85 20.90 9.20 -4.52
C LEU A 85 21.73 9.72 -3.34
N PHE A 86 22.91 9.15 -3.11
CA PHE A 86 23.79 9.61 -2.02
C PHE A 86 24.24 11.06 -2.22
N SER A 87 24.62 11.45 -3.44
CA SER A 87 24.97 12.83 -3.78
C SER A 87 23.81 13.80 -3.51
N HIS A 88 22.57 13.39 -3.76
CA HIS A 88 21.39 14.20 -3.48
C HIS A 88 21.21 14.40 -1.97
N ILE A 89 21.36 13.35 -1.18
CA ILE A 89 21.26 13.40 0.29
C ILE A 89 22.37 14.26 0.89
N GLU A 90 23.60 14.15 0.39
CA GLU A 90 24.72 14.98 0.86
C GLU A 90 24.49 16.47 0.56
N LYS A 91 23.93 16.79 -0.60
CA LYS A 91 23.70 18.18 -1.02
C LYS A 91 22.50 18.83 -0.34
N ASN A 92 21.39 18.09 -0.20
CA ASN A 92 20.10 18.64 0.24
C ASN A 92 19.75 18.29 1.69
N GLY A 93 20.51 17.38 2.31
CA GLY A 93 20.20 16.83 3.63
C GLY A 93 19.35 15.56 3.55
N LYS A 94 18.84 15.12 4.70
CA LYS A 94 18.02 13.91 4.82
C LYS A 94 16.73 14.05 4.02
N LEU A 95 16.34 12.96 3.36
CA LEU A 95 15.07 12.85 2.67
C LEU A 95 13.91 12.99 3.67
N ILE A 96 12.91 13.80 3.34
CA ILE A 96 11.71 14.00 4.17
C ILE A 96 10.45 13.37 3.58
N SER A 97 10.46 12.98 2.30
CA SER A 97 9.32 12.34 1.63
C SER A 97 9.78 11.51 0.43
N TYR A 98 9.00 10.48 0.07
CA TYR A 98 9.24 9.70 -1.15
C TYR A 98 9.16 10.53 -2.43
N LEU A 99 8.45 11.66 -2.41
CA LEU A 99 8.35 12.56 -3.57
C LEU A 99 9.69 13.18 -3.96
N GLU A 100 10.63 13.34 -3.02
CA GLU A 100 11.97 13.86 -3.31
C GLU A 100 12.80 12.92 -4.18
N LEU A 101 12.44 11.63 -4.24
CA LEU A 101 13.10 10.72 -5.16
C LEU A 101 12.88 11.13 -6.62
N GLN A 102 11.81 11.85 -6.93
CA GLN A 102 11.53 12.37 -8.28
C GLN A 102 12.45 13.54 -8.67
N SER A 103 13.10 14.23 -7.72
CA SER A 103 14.07 15.28 -8.05
C SER A 103 15.46 14.74 -8.40
N ILE A 104 15.69 13.44 -8.24
CA ILE A 104 16.92 12.78 -8.66
C ILE A 104 16.84 12.51 -10.16
N SER A 105 17.71 13.16 -10.95
CA SER A 105 17.62 13.17 -12.43
C SER A 105 17.68 11.79 -13.09
N THR A 106 18.20 10.78 -12.40
CA THR A 106 18.35 9.41 -12.91
C THR A 106 17.19 8.49 -12.54
N PHE A 107 16.23 8.99 -11.75
CA PHE A 107 15.09 8.21 -11.27
C PHE A 107 13.90 8.50 -12.17
N ASN A 108 13.22 7.42 -12.57
CA ASN A 108 11.94 7.51 -13.28
C ASN A 108 10.81 6.97 -12.38
N VAL A 109 9.57 7.20 -12.78
CA VAL A 109 8.39 6.79 -12.00
C VAL A 109 8.36 5.27 -11.79
N ASN A 110 8.78 4.49 -12.78
CA ASN A 110 8.80 3.03 -12.70
C ASN A 110 9.85 2.54 -11.69
N THR A 111 11.07 3.07 -11.72
CA THR A 111 12.13 2.79 -10.76
C THR A 111 11.68 3.11 -9.33
N ILE A 112 11.04 4.27 -9.12
CA ILE A 112 10.53 4.63 -7.78
C ILE A 112 9.43 3.66 -7.35
N LYS A 113 8.54 3.26 -8.26
CA LYS A 113 7.46 2.30 -7.97
C LYS A 113 8.02 0.93 -7.58
N LEU A 114 9.03 0.44 -8.28
CA LEU A 114 9.72 -0.82 -7.98
C LEU A 114 10.48 -0.75 -6.66
N LEU A 115 11.12 0.38 -6.38
CA LEU A 115 11.92 0.55 -5.16
C LEU A 115 11.04 0.69 -3.90
N LYS A 116 9.87 1.33 -4.02
CA LYS A 116 8.98 1.72 -2.92
C LYS A 116 8.68 0.62 -1.88
N PRO A 117 8.45 -0.65 -2.23
CA PRO A 117 8.16 -1.71 -1.25
C PRO A 117 9.34 -2.05 -0.34
N PHE A 118 10.57 -1.79 -0.79
CA PHE A 118 11.81 -2.21 -0.12
C PHE A 118 12.49 -1.08 0.66
N ILE A 119 11.94 0.13 0.59
CA ILE A 119 12.55 1.31 1.20
C ILE A 119 11.60 1.97 2.18
N ARG A 120 12.19 2.69 3.13
CA ARG A 120 11.50 3.61 4.00
C ARG A 120 12.26 4.92 4.12
N ILE A 121 11.51 6.00 4.26
CA ILE A 121 12.04 7.30 4.65
C ILE A 121 11.51 7.59 6.04
N THR A 122 12.40 7.87 6.99
CA THR A 122 11.98 8.33 8.31
C THR A 122 11.51 9.77 8.19
N GLU A 123 10.21 9.94 7.96
CA GLU A 123 9.57 11.24 8.10
C GLU A 123 9.77 11.70 9.56
N PRO A 124 10.05 12.98 9.81
CA PRO A 124 10.02 13.52 11.17
C PRO A 124 8.57 13.42 11.68
N ILE A 125 8.28 12.37 12.45
CA ILE A 125 6.96 12.16 13.03
C ILE A 125 6.69 13.31 14.00
N ASN A 126 5.87 14.27 13.58
CA ASN A 126 5.25 15.22 14.49
C ASN A 126 4.04 14.51 15.12
N THR A 127 4.26 13.86 16.26
CA THR A 127 3.26 13.06 16.98
C THR A 127 2.05 13.86 17.48
N GLN A 128 2.06 15.19 17.35
CA GLN A 128 1.01 16.07 17.86
C GLN A 128 -0.31 15.98 17.06
N ASN A 129 -0.29 15.53 15.80
CA ASN A 129 -1.45 15.67 14.90
C ASN A 129 -2.11 14.36 14.45
N ILE A 130 -1.70 13.20 14.99
CA ILE A 130 -2.20 11.88 14.52
C ILE A 130 -3.72 11.72 14.80
N PHE A 131 -4.26 12.41 15.80
CA PHE A 131 -5.69 12.38 16.15
C PHE A 131 -6.50 13.54 15.54
N GLY A 132 -5.87 14.52 14.89
CA GLY A 132 -6.53 15.75 14.46
C GLY A 132 -7.32 15.63 13.15
N ASP A 133 -6.87 14.79 12.22
CA ASP A 133 -7.38 14.77 10.83
C ASP A 133 -8.23 13.54 10.47
N ILE A 134 -8.71 12.78 11.47
CA ILE A 134 -9.60 11.65 11.22
C ILE A 134 -11.03 12.15 11.01
N GLN A 135 -11.38 12.44 9.75
CA GLN A 135 -12.77 12.73 9.36
C GLN A 135 -13.49 11.42 9.02
N GLN A 136 -14.36 10.95 9.92
CA GLN A 136 -15.24 9.80 9.68
C GLN A 136 -16.67 10.28 9.54
N TYR A 137 -17.33 9.91 8.44
CA TYR A 137 -18.76 10.13 8.24
C TYR A 137 -19.46 8.80 8.00
N VAL A 138 -20.55 8.57 8.74
CA VAL A 138 -21.43 7.40 8.57
C VAL A 138 -22.80 7.92 8.20
N LEU A 139 -23.27 7.52 7.01
CA LEU A 139 -24.59 7.87 6.50
C LEU A 139 -25.46 6.62 6.50
N LEU A 140 -26.42 6.56 7.41
CA LEU A 140 -27.45 5.52 7.47
C LEU A 140 -28.78 6.15 7.09
N ARG A 141 -29.41 5.65 6.02
CA ARG A 141 -30.74 6.06 5.58
C ARG A 141 -31.64 4.82 5.55
N ASP A 142 -32.72 4.86 6.32
CA ASP A 142 -33.83 3.91 6.24
C ASP A 142 -35.08 4.69 5.79
N GLU A 143 -35.70 4.25 4.70
CA GLU A 143 -36.94 4.82 4.18
C GLU A 143 -38.03 3.76 4.29
N ARG A 144 -39.06 4.05 5.11
CA ARG A 144 -40.25 3.19 5.23
C ARG A 144 -41.50 4.04 5.08
N THR A 145 -42.41 3.59 4.22
CA THR A 145 -43.75 4.14 4.07
C THR A 145 -44.76 3.22 4.78
N LEU A 146 -45.41 3.74 5.82
CA LEU A 146 -46.36 2.98 6.67
C LEU A 146 -47.79 2.89 6.11
N GLN A 147 -48.10 3.51 4.98
CA GLN A 147 -49.47 3.63 4.49
C GLN A 147 -49.60 3.13 3.05
N GLU A 148 -50.54 2.22 2.82
CA GLU A 148 -50.92 1.80 1.46
C GLU A 148 -51.53 2.98 0.70
N GLN A 149 -51.03 3.24 -0.51
CA GLN A 149 -51.53 4.33 -1.36
C GLN A 149 -52.96 4.01 -1.83
N LYS A 150 -53.96 4.73 -1.30
CA LYS A 150 -55.37 4.74 -1.75
C LYS A 150 -55.52 5.44 -3.11
N GLY A 151 -54.86 4.93 -4.15
CA GLY A 151 -54.88 5.51 -5.50
C GLY A 151 -55.73 4.75 -6.53
N TYR A 152 -56.18 3.53 -6.22
CA TYR A 152 -56.93 2.68 -7.16
C TYR A 152 -58.26 2.22 -6.57
N ILE A 153 -59.07 3.16 -6.07
CA ILE A 153 -60.51 2.90 -5.96
C ILE A 153 -61.06 3.38 -7.30
N GLU A 154 -61.31 2.43 -8.21
CA GLU A 154 -62.12 2.70 -9.40
C GLU A 154 -63.47 3.27 -8.92
N ASP A 155 -63.84 4.41 -9.49
CA ASP A 155 -65.08 5.11 -9.21
C ASP A 155 -66.24 4.31 -9.84
N GLU A 156 -66.62 3.20 -9.21
CA GLU A 156 -67.91 2.56 -9.51
C GLU A 156 -69.02 3.44 -8.91
N LEU A 157 -69.61 4.25 -9.79
CA LEU A 157 -71.02 4.70 -9.87
C LEU A 157 -71.21 6.22 -9.91
N GLY A 158 -71.54 6.71 -11.10
CA GLY A 158 -72.04 8.07 -11.33
C GLY A 158 -72.56 8.33 -12.74
N ASP A 159 -73.54 7.54 -13.18
CA ASP A 159 -74.76 7.88 -13.98
C ASP A 159 -75.27 6.71 -14.83
#